data_AF-A0A546XYR5-F1
#
_entry.id   AF-A0A546XYR5-F1
#
_cell.length_a   1.000
_cell.length_b   1.000
_cell.length_c   1.000
_cell.angle_alpha   90.00
_cell.angle_beta   90.00
_cell.angle_gamma   90.00
#
_symmetry.space_group_name_H-M   'P 1'
#
loop_
_entity.id
_entity.type
_entity.pdbx_description
1 polymer ?
#
loop_
_entity_poly.entity_id
_entity_poly.type
_entity_poly.pdbx_seq_one_letter_code
_entity_poly.pdbx_strand_id
1 'polypeptide(L)'
;MASYVSAIQAFNEKLAAVADNDDRMAEAVAQSDRFREGYIQRQNAVWASRSRMMSTMITGPANFPVRRQEKIWAAFEKKASEFYAWQDRALSAAIKAVKLIGYVAPPKPEGAKTGTEELIVGDVKIVVNHDIERVQIVFDGKPAPEIISELKGAAWKWSPRNSAWQRMITSNSLYSAKRIANKAGGRLEAAE
;
A
#
# COMPACT_ATOMS: atom_id res chain seq x y z
N MET A 1 9.63 22.99 -22.76
CA MET A 1 8.19 22.84 -23.04
C MET A 1 7.87 21.57 -23.84
N ALA A 2 8.66 21.22 -24.87
CA ALA A 2 8.42 20.01 -25.68
C ALA A 2 8.35 18.69 -24.89
N SER A 3 9.16 18.53 -23.83
CA SER A 3 9.18 17.31 -23.00
C SER A 3 7.98 17.14 -22.05
N TYR A 4 7.32 18.24 -21.69
CA TYR A 4 6.13 18.22 -20.84
C TYR A 4 4.90 17.86 -21.65
N VAL A 5 4.71 18.54 -22.78
CA VAL A 5 3.58 18.30 -23.68
C VAL A 5 3.59 16.85 -24.16
N SER A 6 4.76 16.32 -24.55
CA SER A 6 4.89 14.91 -24.94
C SER A 6 4.57 13.94 -23.82
N ALA A 7 4.95 14.24 -22.58
CA ALA A 7 4.63 13.39 -21.43
C ALA A 7 3.12 13.36 -21.14
N ILE A 8 2.42 14.50 -21.25
CA ILE A 8 0.97 14.57 -21.09
C ILE A 8 0.25 13.86 -22.25
N GLN A 9 0.72 14.03 -23.49
CA GLN A 9 0.18 13.34 -24.66
C GLN A 9 0.32 11.82 -24.51
N ALA A 10 1.52 11.33 -24.17
CA ALA A 10 1.75 9.90 -23.96
C ALA A 10 0.91 9.33 -22.79
N PHE A 11 0.65 10.12 -21.75
CA PHE A 11 -0.24 9.71 -20.66
C PHE A 11 -1.69 9.60 -21.14
N ASN A 12 -2.17 10.60 -21.87
CA ASN A 12 -3.53 10.63 -22.43
C ASN A 12 -3.75 9.50 -23.44
N GLU A 13 -2.79 9.22 -24.31
CA GLU A 13 -2.86 8.11 -25.28
C GLU A 13 -3.03 6.76 -24.57
N LYS A 14 -2.30 6.54 -23.47
CA LYS A 14 -2.41 5.31 -22.68
C LYS A 14 -3.75 5.19 -21.97
N LEU A 15 -4.35 6.29 -21.54
CA LEU A 15 -5.70 6.28 -20.96
C LEU A 15 -6.78 6.10 -22.01
N ALA A 16 -6.63 6.74 -23.17
CA ALA A 16 -7.55 6.59 -24.31
C ALA A 16 -7.61 5.13 -24.79
N ALA A 17 -6.48 4.42 -24.77
CA ALA A 17 -6.43 2.99 -25.12
C ALA A 17 -7.20 2.07 -24.15
N VAL A 18 -7.57 2.53 -22.96
CA VAL A 18 -8.21 1.71 -21.91
C VAL A 18 -9.68 2.06 -21.72
N ALA A 19 -10.11 3.23 -22.18
CA ALA A 19 -11.42 3.75 -21.86
C ALA A 19 -12.37 3.61 -23.06
N ASP A 20 -13.19 2.55 -22.99
CA ASP A 20 -14.17 2.18 -24.01
C ASP A 20 -15.56 2.84 -23.81
N ASN A 21 -15.82 3.42 -22.64
CA ASN A 21 -17.12 3.95 -22.22
C ASN A 21 -17.03 5.43 -21.82
N ASP A 22 -18.13 6.17 -21.93
CA ASP A 22 -18.20 7.60 -21.61
C ASP A 22 -17.84 7.89 -20.14
N ASP A 23 -18.26 7.02 -19.22
CA ASP A 23 -17.90 7.13 -17.80
C ASP A 23 -16.39 6.93 -17.55
N ARG A 24 -15.77 6.03 -18.33
CA ARG A 24 -14.33 5.78 -18.27
C ARG A 24 -13.54 6.96 -18.84
N MET A 25 -14.07 7.61 -19.88
CA MET A 25 -13.51 8.81 -20.48
C MET A 25 -13.55 10.00 -19.51
N ALA A 26 -14.66 10.21 -18.79
CA ALA A 26 -14.76 11.27 -17.80
C ALA A 26 -13.70 11.13 -16.68
N GLU A 27 -13.52 9.92 -16.15
CA GLU A 27 -12.49 9.66 -15.14
C GLU A 27 -11.08 9.78 -15.71
N ALA A 28 -10.87 9.34 -16.96
CA ALA A 28 -9.57 9.49 -17.63
C ALA A 28 -9.16 10.97 -17.71
N VAL A 29 -10.09 11.87 -18.06
CA VAL A 29 -9.84 13.33 -18.07
C VAL A 29 -9.50 13.83 -16.66
N ALA A 30 -10.26 13.44 -15.64
CA ALA A 30 -9.98 13.82 -14.26
C ALA A 30 -8.61 13.34 -13.77
N GLN A 31 -8.19 12.13 -14.15
CA GLN A 31 -6.87 11.59 -13.84
C GLN A 31 -5.76 12.34 -14.59
N SER A 32 -5.99 12.74 -15.84
CA SER A 32 -5.05 13.57 -16.61
C SER A 32 -4.83 14.94 -15.99
N ASP A 33 -5.87 15.57 -15.44
CA ASP A 33 -5.73 16.85 -14.74
C ASP A 33 -4.92 16.71 -13.44
N ARG A 34 -5.21 15.68 -12.63
CA ARG A 34 -4.42 15.35 -11.42
C ARG A 34 -2.96 15.08 -11.77
N PHE A 35 -2.72 14.33 -12.85
CA PHE A 35 -1.36 14.07 -13.33
C PHE A 35 -0.66 15.36 -13.76
N ARG A 36 -1.37 16.26 -14.45
CA ARG A 36 -0.86 17.55 -14.91
C ARG A 36 -0.34 18.40 -13.75
N GLU A 37 -1.16 18.59 -12.72
CA GLU A 37 -0.82 19.39 -11.54
C GLU A 37 0.37 18.79 -10.79
N GLY A 38 0.33 17.47 -10.54
CA GLY A 38 1.41 16.76 -9.88
C GLY A 38 2.73 16.79 -10.67
N TYR A 39 2.66 16.75 -12.00
CA TYR A 39 3.82 16.79 -12.87
C TYR A 39 4.54 18.14 -12.77
N ILE A 40 3.79 19.25 -12.85
CA ILE A 40 4.34 20.60 -12.74
C ILE A 40 5.05 20.78 -11.40
N GLN A 41 4.39 20.41 -10.30
CA GLN A 41 4.98 20.56 -8.96
C GLN A 41 6.31 19.79 -8.82
N ARG A 42 6.34 18.53 -9.26
CA ARG A 42 7.52 17.67 -9.12
C ARG A 42 8.63 18.04 -10.09
N GLN A 43 8.30 18.38 -11.34
CA GLN A 43 9.26 18.85 -12.31
C GLN A 43 9.92 20.16 -11.85
N ASN A 44 9.15 21.10 -11.30
CA ASN A 44 9.69 22.32 -10.70
C ASN A 44 10.63 21.99 -9.52
N ALA A 45 10.30 20.99 -8.69
CA ALA A 45 11.18 20.59 -7.60
C ALA A 45 12.52 19.97 -8.07
N VAL A 46 12.49 19.23 -9.19
CA VAL A 46 13.70 18.69 -9.84
C VAL A 46 14.53 19.84 -10.43
N TRP A 47 13.90 20.75 -11.18
CA TRP A 47 14.57 21.91 -11.77
C TRP A 47 15.17 22.84 -10.71
N ALA A 48 14.45 23.13 -9.63
CA ALA A 48 14.96 23.90 -8.50
C ALA A 48 16.15 23.23 -7.80
N SER A 49 16.24 21.89 -7.85
CA SER A 49 17.44 21.21 -7.36
C SER A 49 18.62 21.35 -8.30
N ARG A 50 18.36 21.18 -9.61
CA ARG A 50 19.39 21.25 -10.66
C ARG A 50 19.95 22.66 -10.84
N SER A 51 19.14 23.70 -10.69
CA SER A 51 19.58 25.10 -10.84
C SER A 51 20.66 25.51 -9.82
N ARG A 52 20.76 24.81 -8.69
CA ARG A 52 21.79 25.06 -7.66
C ARG A 52 23.15 24.48 -8.00
N MET A 53 23.23 23.67 -9.05
CA MET A 53 24.49 23.10 -9.51
C MET A 53 25.31 24.16 -10.24
N MET A 54 26.55 24.32 -9.81
CA MET A 54 27.49 25.26 -10.44
C MET A 54 28.28 24.55 -11.53
N SER A 55 28.71 25.30 -12.54
CA SER A 55 29.64 24.81 -13.56
C SER A 55 31.06 25.22 -13.20
N THR A 56 32.01 24.29 -13.35
CA THR A 56 33.45 24.55 -13.18
C THR A 56 33.95 25.61 -14.16
N MET A 57 33.35 25.72 -15.35
CA MET A 57 33.64 26.76 -16.34
C MET A 57 33.27 28.16 -15.84
N ILE A 58 32.25 28.29 -14.98
CA ILE A 58 31.76 29.57 -14.47
C ILE A 58 32.49 29.97 -13.18
N THR A 59 32.71 29.04 -12.26
CA THR A 59 33.36 29.33 -10.96
C THR A 59 34.88 29.21 -11.00
N GLY A 60 35.44 28.61 -12.05
CA GLY A 60 36.84 28.22 -12.14
C GLY A 60 37.17 26.95 -11.32
N PRO A 61 38.22 26.20 -11.70
CA PRO A 61 38.59 24.95 -11.03
C PRO A 61 39.11 25.15 -9.60
N ALA A 62 39.78 26.28 -9.32
CA ALA A 62 40.35 26.56 -7.99
C ALA A 62 39.28 26.86 -6.92
N ASN A 63 38.13 27.40 -7.31
CA ASN A 63 37.06 27.82 -6.38
C ASN A 63 35.86 26.88 -6.37
N PHE A 64 35.88 25.77 -7.11
CA PHE A 64 34.73 24.89 -7.24
C PHE A 64 34.53 24.03 -5.97
N PRO A 65 33.40 24.17 -5.24
CA PRO A 65 33.20 23.45 -3.99
C PRO A 65 32.71 22.01 -4.25
N VAL A 66 33.63 21.10 -4.59
CA VAL A 66 33.35 19.70 -4.99
C VAL A 66 32.38 19.00 -4.04
N ARG A 67 32.72 18.91 -2.74
CA ARG A 67 31.88 18.23 -1.73
C ARG A 67 30.48 18.81 -1.59
N ARG A 68 30.31 20.12 -1.82
CA ARG A 68 28.99 20.77 -1.79
C ARG A 68 28.20 20.38 -3.04
N GLN A 69 28.85 20.35 -4.19
CA GLN A 69 28.22 19.98 -5.46
C GLN A 69 27.83 18.51 -5.53
N GLU A 70 28.65 17.61 -4.97
CA GLU A 70 28.30 16.19 -4.81
C GLU A 70 27.01 16.02 -3.98
N LYS A 71 26.86 16.77 -2.88
CA LYS A 71 25.64 16.73 -2.07
C LYS A 71 24.42 17.26 -2.82
N ILE A 72 24.58 18.33 -3.62
CA ILE A 72 23.50 18.88 -4.45
C ILE A 72 23.13 17.90 -5.57
N TRP A 73 24.12 17.24 -6.17
CA TRP A 73 23.93 16.18 -7.17
C TRP A 73 23.13 15.01 -6.60
N ALA A 74 23.54 14.46 -5.46
CA ALA A 74 22.83 13.37 -4.81
C ALA A 74 21.36 13.74 -4.50
N ALA A 75 21.11 14.98 -4.07
CA ALA A 75 19.76 15.48 -3.86
C ALA A 75 18.96 15.64 -5.17
N PHE A 76 19.59 16.09 -6.26
CA PHE A 76 18.97 16.15 -7.58
C PHE A 76 18.62 14.75 -8.11
N GLU A 77 19.56 13.81 -8.03
CA GLU A 77 19.40 12.44 -8.50
C GLU A 77 18.27 11.73 -7.76
N LYS A 78 18.21 11.87 -6.43
CA LYS A 78 17.10 11.37 -5.62
C LYS A 78 15.74 11.95 -6.05
N LYS A 79 15.66 13.26 -6.29
CA LYS A 79 14.39 13.88 -6.75
C LYS A 79 14.02 13.43 -8.17
N ALA A 80 14.99 13.27 -9.05
CA ALA A 80 14.77 12.79 -10.40
C ALA A 80 14.27 11.34 -10.42
N SER A 81 14.88 10.46 -9.62
CA SER A 81 14.43 9.07 -9.50
C SER A 81 13.04 8.96 -8.88
N GLU A 82 12.75 9.73 -7.83
CA GLU A 82 11.41 9.84 -7.25
C GLU A 82 10.37 10.35 -8.26
N PHE A 83 10.75 11.28 -9.13
CA PHE A 83 9.88 11.82 -10.17
C PHE A 83 9.51 10.77 -11.23
N TYR A 84 10.50 10.03 -11.76
CA TYR A 84 10.21 8.94 -12.71
C TYR A 84 9.37 7.83 -12.06
N ALA A 85 9.75 7.38 -10.87
CA ALA A 85 8.99 6.37 -10.13
C ALA A 85 7.56 6.84 -9.78
N TRP A 86 7.34 8.16 -9.63
CA TRP A 86 6.01 8.71 -9.47
C TRP A 86 5.20 8.67 -10.76
N GLN A 87 5.80 8.95 -11.93
CA GLN A 87 5.10 8.85 -13.21
C GLN A 87 4.58 7.43 -13.47
N ASP A 88 5.41 6.41 -13.24
CA ASP A 88 5.02 5.01 -13.43
C ASP A 88 3.88 4.59 -12.49
N ARG A 89 3.96 5.02 -11.22
CA ARG A 89 2.91 4.79 -10.22
C ARG A 89 1.62 5.52 -10.56
N ALA A 90 1.70 6.77 -11.02
CA ALA A 90 0.55 7.57 -11.40
C ALA A 90 -0.18 6.97 -12.61
N LEU A 91 0.56 6.52 -13.61
CA LEU A 91 0.02 5.80 -14.77
C LEU A 91 -0.67 4.51 -14.34
N SER A 92 -0.01 3.70 -13.52
CA SER A 92 -0.58 2.44 -13.03
C SER A 92 -1.85 2.67 -12.21
N ALA A 93 -1.87 3.71 -11.37
CA ALA A 93 -3.02 4.09 -10.57
C ALA A 93 -4.18 4.61 -11.43
N ALA A 94 -3.90 5.43 -12.45
CA ALA A 94 -4.90 5.97 -13.36
C ALA A 94 -5.55 4.86 -14.20
N ILE A 95 -4.75 3.95 -14.78
CA ILE A 95 -5.26 2.77 -15.50
C ILE A 95 -6.16 1.93 -14.59
N LYS A 96 -5.74 1.74 -13.33
CA LYS A 96 -6.54 0.99 -12.35
C LYS A 96 -7.87 1.69 -12.03
N ALA A 97 -7.87 3.01 -11.85
CA ALA A 97 -9.07 3.79 -11.57
C ALA A 97 -10.07 3.73 -12.74
N VAL A 98 -9.59 3.91 -13.97
CA VAL A 98 -10.40 3.80 -15.19
C VAL A 98 -10.98 2.40 -15.34
N LYS A 99 -10.17 1.36 -15.15
CA LYS A 99 -10.65 -0.04 -15.23
C LYS A 99 -11.69 -0.36 -14.17
N LEU A 100 -11.59 0.22 -12.97
CA LEU A 100 -12.54 0.00 -11.88
C LEU A 100 -13.95 0.44 -12.26
N ILE A 101 -14.09 1.44 -13.15
CA ILE A 101 -15.38 1.91 -13.65
C ILE A 101 -15.98 0.83 -14.56
N GLY A 102 -17.09 0.25 -14.11
CA GLY A 102 -17.76 -0.88 -14.76
C GLY A 102 -17.06 -2.23 -14.53
N TYR A 103 -16.06 -2.30 -13.66
CA TYR A 103 -15.50 -3.59 -13.24
C TYR A 103 -16.46 -4.28 -12.28
N VAL A 104 -17.10 -5.34 -12.76
CA VAL A 104 -17.72 -6.34 -11.91
C VAL A 104 -16.60 -7.29 -11.50
N ALA A 105 -16.35 -7.42 -10.19
CA ALA A 105 -15.38 -8.39 -9.68
C ALA A 105 -15.72 -9.77 -10.25
N PRO A 106 -14.76 -10.50 -10.85
CA PRO A 106 -15.04 -11.82 -11.39
C PRO A 106 -15.68 -12.66 -10.30
N PRO A 107 -16.78 -13.37 -10.60
CA PRO A 107 -17.42 -14.21 -9.61
C PRO A 107 -16.36 -15.16 -9.06
N LYS A 108 -16.21 -15.15 -7.73
CA LYS A 108 -15.30 -16.04 -6.99
C LYS A 108 -15.58 -17.47 -7.49
N PRO A 109 -14.55 -18.30 -7.79
CA PRO A 109 -14.78 -19.62 -8.35
C PRO A 109 -15.78 -20.41 -7.49
N GLU A 110 -16.79 -21.00 -8.13
CA GLU A 110 -17.82 -21.79 -7.47
C GLU A 110 -17.15 -22.92 -6.69
N GLY A 111 -17.15 -22.83 -5.35
CA GLY A 111 -16.45 -23.76 -4.45
C GLY A 111 -15.43 -23.10 -3.52
N ALA A 112 -15.09 -21.81 -3.72
CA ALA A 112 -14.37 -21.07 -2.70
C ALA A 112 -15.31 -20.80 -1.51
N LYS A 113 -15.01 -21.42 -0.36
CA LYS A 113 -15.73 -21.20 0.90
C LYS A 113 -15.89 -19.68 1.09
N THR A 114 -17.11 -19.20 1.00
CA THR A 114 -17.46 -17.79 1.13
C THR A 114 -18.35 -17.71 2.34
N GLY A 115 -17.87 -17.02 3.36
CA GLY A 115 -18.47 -17.07 4.68
C GLY A 115 -17.52 -16.58 5.74
N THR A 116 -18.12 -16.02 6.79
CA THR A 116 -17.46 -15.74 8.05
C THR A 116 -17.90 -16.84 9.00
N GLU A 117 -17.00 -17.76 9.33
CA GLU A 117 -17.27 -18.74 10.39
C GLU A 117 -16.86 -18.11 11.71
N GLU A 118 -17.84 -17.87 12.57
CA GLU A 118 -17.62 -17.36 13.92
C GLU A 118 -17.67 -18.52 14.90
N LEU A 119 -16.59 -18.68 15.67
CA LEU A 119 -16.51 -19.63 16.77
C LEU A 119 -16.29 -18.83 18.05
N ILE A 120 -17.24 -18.89 18.96
CA ILE A 120 -17.15 -18.30 20.29
C ILE A 120 -16.63 -19.38 21.22
N VAL A 121 -15.50 -19.12 21.88
CA VAL A 121 -14.93 -19.99 22.90
C VAL A 121 -14.72 -19.12 24.15
N GLY A 122 -15.66 -19.19 25.09
CA GLY A 122 -15.70 -18.29 26.25
C GLY A 122 -15.78 -16.82 25.81
N ASP A 123 -14.87 -15.99 26.31
CA ASP A 123 -14.77 -14.54 26.01
C ASP A 123 -13.91 -14.23 24.76
N VAL A 124 -13.54 -15.24 23.98
CA VAL A 124 -12.70 -15.09 22.79
C VAL A 124 -13.51 -15.43 21.54
N LYS A 125 -13.61 -14.47 20.63
CA LYS A 125 -14.27 -14.64 19.34
C LYS A 125 -13.23 -14.94 18.26
N ILE A 126 -13.28 -16.15 17.71
CA ILE A 126 -12.47 -16.54 16.55
C ILE A 126 -13.33 -16.33 15.29
N VAL A 127 -12.86 -15.49 14.39
CA VAL A 127 -13.52 -15.16 13.12
C VAL A 127 -12.66 -15.67 11.98
N VAL A 128 -13.13 -16.70 11.28
CA VAL A 128 -12.47 -17.20 10.07
C VAL A 128 -13.07 -16.46 8.88
N ASN A 129 -12.34 -15.47 8.38
CA ASN A 129 -12.75 -14.69 7.22
C ASN A 129 -12.12 -15.28 5.95
N HIS A 130 -12.95 -15.96 5.16
CA HIS A 130 -12.52 -16.56 3.90
C HIS A 130 -12.45 -15.59 2.72
N ASP A 131 -12.88 -14.33 2.89
CA ASP A 131 -12.78 -13.29 1.85
C ASP A 131 -11.43 -12.56 1.89
N ILE A 132 -10.86 -12.43 3.09
CA ILE A 132 -9.52 -11.88 3.32
C ILE A 132 -8.49 -13.02 3.49
N GLU A 133 -8.93 -14.28 3.50
CA GLU A 133 -8.12 -15.48 3.78
C GLU A 133 -7.34 -15.36 5.10
N ARG A 134 -8.01 -14.89 6.15
CA ARG A 134 -7.42 -14.68 7.48
C ARG A 134 -8.28 -15.27 8.57
N VAL A 135 -7.63 -15.90 9.54
CA VAL A 135 -8.23 -16.16 10.86
C VAL A 135 -7.97 -14.92 11.70
N GLN A 136 -9.00 -14.44 12.38
CA GLN A 136 -8.94 -13.31 13.30
C GLN A 136 -9.35 -13.77 14.69
N ILE A 137 -8.62 -13.34 15.72
CA ILE A 137 -8.95 -13.57 17.12
C ILE A 137 -9.26 -12.20 17.72
N VAL A 138 -10.52 -12.02 18.09
CA VAL A 138 -11.05 -10.83 18.75
C VAL A 138 -11.22 -11.14 20.23
N PHE A 139 -10.74 -10.23 21.07
CA PHE A 139 -10.89 -10.28 22.52
C PHE A 139 -11.72 -9.06 22.94
N ASP A 140 -12.60 -9.21 23.93
CA ASP A 140 -13.43 -8.10 24.46
C ASP A 140 -12.62 -7.02 25.20
N GLY A 141 -11.35 -7.31 25.51
CA GLY A 141 -10.43 -6.37 26.15
C GLY A 141 -8.97 -6.70 25.89
N LYS A 142 -8.07 -6.02 26.61
CA LYS A 142 -6.63 -6.29 26.54
C LYS A 142 -6.35 -7.71 27.07
N PRO A 143 -5.83 -8.64 26.25
CA PRO A 143 -5.53 -9.99 26.71
C PRO A 143 -4.44 -9.98 27.78
N ALA A 144 -4.45 -10.99 28.66
CA ALA A 144 -3.39 -11.16 29.65
C ALA A 144 -1.99 -11.20 28.98
N PRO A 145 -0.94 -10.69 29.64
CA PRO A 145 0.41 -10.58 29.05
C PRO A 145 0.97 -11.93 28.60
N GLU A 146 0.60 -13.03 29.28
CA GLU A 146 0.95 -14.40 28.90
C GLU A 146 0.35 -14.79 27.53
N ILE A 147 -0.93 -14.48 27.30
CA ILE A 147 -1.62 -14.75 26.03
C ILE A 147 -1.01 -13.90 24.90
N ILE A 148 -0.62 -12.66 25.18
CA ILE A 148 0.07 -11.81 24.21
C ILE A 148 1.43 -12.42 23.83
N SER A 149 2.18 -12.96 24.78
CA SER A 149 3.44 -13.65 24.52
C SER A 149 3.23 -14.87 23.62
N GLU A 150 2.20 -15.68 23.89
CA GLU A 150 1.87 -16.82 23.06
C GLU A 150 1.40 -16.45 21.65
N LEU A 151 0.55 -15.43 21.53
CA LEU A 151 0.12 -14.92 20.22
C LEU A 151 1.32 -14.46 19.39
N LYS A 152 2.25 -13.74 20.00
CA LYS A 152 3.50 -13.34 19.34
C LYS A 152 4.38 -14.54 18.97
N GLY A 153 4.52 -15.51 19.87
CA GLY A 153 5.27 -16.75 19.63
C GLY A 153 4.67 -17.62 18.53
N ALA A 154 3.35 -17.63 18.41
CA ALA A 154 2.61 -18.32 17.35
C ALA A 154 2.44 -17.48 16.06
N ALA A 155 3.21 -16.40 15.92
CA ALA A 155 3.28 -15.52 14.75
C ALA A 155 1.95 -14.82 14.37
N TRP A 156 1.09 -14.53 15.35
CA TRP A 156 -0.09 -13.70 15.15
C TRP A 156 0.29 -12.22 15.07
N LYS A 157 -0.31 -11.48 14.13
CA LYS A 157 -0.07 -10.04 13.96
C LYS A 157 -1.27 -9.24 14.46
N TRP A 158 -1.04 -8.25 15.30
CA TRP A 158 -2.08 -7.32 15.73
C TRP A 158 -2.48 -6.38 14.57
N SER A 159 -3.79 -6.25 14.33
CA SER A 159 -4.37 -5.32 13.36
C SER A 159 -5.19 -4.24 14.09
N PRO A 160 -4.70 -2.99 14.18
CA PRO A 160 -5.41 -1.90 14.87
C PRO A 160 -6.75 -1.54 14.22
N ARG A 161 -6.86 -1.64 12.89
CA ARG A 161 -8.07 -1.27 12.12
C ARG A 161 -9.25 -2.21 12.41
N ASN A 162 -8.95 -3.48 12.67
CA ASN A 162 -9.95 -4.51 12.93
C ASN A 162 -10.00 -4.91 14.41
N SER A 163 -9.19 -4.26 15.27
CA SER A 163 -9.04 -4.59 16.69
C SER A 163 -8.87 -6.09 16.97
N ALA A 164 -8.09 -6.78 16.12
CA ALA A 164 -7.99 -8.24 16.13
C ALA A 164 -6.57 -8.73 15.87
N TRP A 165 -6.24 -9.90 16.41
CA TRP A 165 -5.04 -10.64 16.05
C TRP A 165 -5.29 -11.48 14.80
N GLN A 166 -4.48 -11.32 13.77
CA GLN A 166 -4.72 -11.93 12.45
C GLN A 166 -3.56 -12.81 11.99
N ARG A 167 -3.89 -13.90 11.29
CA ARG A 167 -2.94 -14.79 10.60
C ARG A 167 -3.57 -15.39 9.33
N MET A 168 -2.73 -15.79 8.37
CA MET A 168 -3.17 -16.46 7.13
C MET A 168 -3.97 -17.73 7.43
N ILE A 169 -5.09 -17.92 6.73
CA ILE A 169 -5.90 -19.11 6.88
C ILE A 169 -5.11 -20.35 6.47
N THR A 170 -4.85 -21.21 7.44
CA THR A 170 -4.14 -22.48 7.32
C THR A 170 -4.69 -23.42 8.39
N SER A 171 -4.59 -24.73 8.19
CA SER A 171 -4.98 -25.71 9.20
C SER A 171 -4.32 -25.43 10.55
N ASN A 172 -3.01 -25.19 10.56
CA ASN A 172 -2.24 -24.81 11.75
C ASN A 172 -2.78 -23.54 12.44
N SER A 173 -3.20 -22.53 11.68
CA SER A 173 -3.74 -21.30 12.27
C SER A 173 -5.08 -21.54 12.97
N LEU A 174 -5.91 -22.44 12.47
CA LEU A 174 -7.16 -22.85 13.15
C LEU A 174 -6.86 -23.60 14.45
N TYR A 175 -5.92 -24.56 14.43
CA TYR A 175 -5.49 -25.26 15.65
C TYR A 175 -4.88 -24.32 16.68
N SER A 176 -4.00 -23.40 16.24
CA SER A 176 -3.39 -22.39 17.11
C SER A 176 -4.44 -21.46 17.70
N ALA A 177 -5.43 -21.02 16.91
CA ALA A 177 -6.50 -20.15 17.41
C ALA A 177 -7.34 -20.87 18.46
N LYS A 178 -7.76 -22.12 18.20
CA LYS A 178 -8.51 -22.94 19.16
C LYS A 178 -7.72 -23.17 20.45
N ARG A 179 -6.42 -23.48 20.34
CA ARG A 179 -5.54 -23.68 21.51
C ARG A 179 -5.45 -22.42 22.37
N ILE A 180 -5.22 -21.25 21.75
CA ILE A 180 -5.09 -19.98 22.46
C ILE A 180 -6.43 -19.56 23.06
N ALA A 181 -7.54 -19.75 22.34
CA ALA A 181 -8.87 -19.45 22.86
C ALA A 181 -9.24 -20.36 24.04
N ASN A 182 -8.93 -21.67 23.97
CA ASN A 182 -9.11 -22.58 25.10
C ASN A 182 -8.25 -22.19 26.30
N LYS A 183 -7.02 -21.72 26.09
CA LYS A 183 -6.15 -21.26 27.18
C LYS A 183 -6.65 -19.94 27.81
N ALA A 184 -7.20 -19.05 26.98
CA ALA A 184 -7.76 -17.79 27.43
C ALA A 184 -9.12 -17.96 28.15
N GLY A 185 -9.97 -18.85 27.65
CA GLY A 185 -11.27 -19.19 28.26
C GLY A 185 -11.18 -20.18 29.43
N GLY A 186 -10.17 -21.06 29.44
CA GLY A 186 -9.88 -22.02 30.52
C GLY A 186 -9.18 -21.40 31.73
N ARG A 187 -9.27 -20.08 31.90
CA ARG A 187 -8.81 -19.41 33.11
C ARG A 187 -9.85 -19.60 34.23
N LEU A 188 -10.02 -20.85 34.66
CA LEU A 188 -10.59 -21.34 35.94
C LEU A 188 -10.49 -22.88 35.91
N GLU A 189 -9.40 -23.44 36.43
CA GLU A 189 -9.19 -24.84 36.92
C GLU A 189 -7.75 -25.32 36.64
N ALA A 190 -6.79 -24.77 37.39
CA ALA A 190 -5.52 -25.44 37.71
C ALA A 190 -4.77 -24.58 38.74
N ALA A 191 -5.27 -24.60 39.97
CA ALA A 191 -4.51 -24.22 41.15
C ALA A 191 -4.89 -25.22 42.25
N GLU A 192 -4.24 -26.38 42.23
CA GLU A 192 -4.02 -27.22 43.41
C GLU A 192 -2.73 -28.03 43.21
#